data_AF-A0A0C2CP62-F1
#
_entry.id   AF-A0A0C2CP62-F1
#
_cell.length_a   1.000
_cell.length_b   1.000
_cell.length_c   1.000
_cell.angle_alpha   90.00
_cell.angle_beta   90.00
_cell.angle_gamma   90.00
#
_symmetry.space_group_name_H-M   'P 1'
#
loop_
_entity.id
_entity.type
_entity.pdbx_description
1 polymer ?
#
loop_
_entity_poly.entity_id
_entity_poly.type
_entity_poly.pdbx_seq_one_letter_code
_entity_poly.pdbx_strand_id
1 'polypeptide(L)'
;MFGGVPIVEIAVNDDICVRSAAGEVRCWGYETKSAQLVFDRAIDIDVGPGDGCARDAAGEIWCWDLRQPGAARSPRRVALLEHRG
;
A
#
# COMPACT_ATOMS: atom_id res chain seq x y z
N MET A 1 4.30 -14.27 -4.40
CA MET A 1 5.76 -14.54 -4.31
C MET A 1 6.46 -13.39 -5.00
N PHE A 2 7.42 -12.72 -4.35
CA PHE A 2 8.09 -11.50 -4.85
C PHE A 2 9.24 -11.77 -5.84
N GLY A 3 9.18 -12.87 -6.61
CA GLY A 3 10.21 -13.19 -7.61
C GLY A 3 11.65 -13.30 -7.08
N GLY A 4 11.86 -13.52 -5.77
CA GLY A 4 13.20 -13.53 -5.15
C GLY A 4 13.68 -12.15 -4.65
N VAL A 5 12.89 -11.10 -4.79
CA VAL A 5 13.18 -9.77 -4.23
C VAL A 5 12.94 -9.78 -2.71
N PRO A 6 13.89 -9.28 -1.90
CA PRO A 6 13.74 -9.28 -0.45
C PRO A 6 12.63 -8.34 0.00
N ILE A 7 11.94 -8.73 1.08
CA ILE A 7 11.06 -7.85 1.84
C ILE A 7 11.92 -6.99 2.74
N VAL A 8 11.67 -5.69 2.72
CA VAL A 8 12.48 -4.70 3.46
C VAL A 8 11.64 -3.89 4.44
N GLU A 9 10.32 -4.01 4.39
CA GLU A 9 9.41 -3.26 5.25
C GLU A 9 8.09 -4.01 5.40
N ILE A 10 7.53 -3.93 6.60
CA ILE A 10 6.28 -4.56 7.00
C ILE A 10 5.48 -3.53 7.78
N ALA A 11 4.22 -3.35 7.42
CA ALA A 11 3.27 -2.49 8.13
C ALA A 11 2.04 -3.33 8.49
N VAL A 12 1.58 -3.21 9.75
CA VAL A 12 0.56 -4.10 10.32
C VAL A 12 -0.54 -3.31 11.01
N ASN A 13 -1.79 -3.61 10.62
CA ASN A 13 -3.00 -3.24 11.33
C ASN A 13 -3.98 -4.44 11.25
N ASP A 14 -5.22 -4.23 10.83
CA ASP A 14 -6.17 -5.31 10.48
C ASP A 14 -5.72 -6.13 9.25
N ASP A 15 -4.97 -5.50 8.34
CA ASP A 15 -4.26 -6.15 7.25
C ASP A 15 -2.74 -6.07 7.47
N ILE A 16 -2.02 -7.03 6.89
CA ILE A 16 -0.55 -7.05 6.81
C ILE A 16 -0.17 -6.60 5.41
N CYS A 17 0.58 -5.51 5.31
CA CYS A 17 1.19 -5.07 4.07
C CYS A 17 2.70 -5.20 4.14
N VAL A 18 3.32 -5.65 3.05
CA VAL A 18 4.78 -5.75 2.95
C VAL A 18 5.27 -5.08 1.69
N ARG A 19 6.42 -4.42 1.80
CA ARG A 19 7.14 -3.82 0.68
C ARG A 19 8.41 -4.58 0.37
N SER A 20 8.60 -4.87 -0.91
CA SER A 20 9.85 -5.42 -1.43
C SER A 20 10.89 -4.33 -1.70
N ALA A 21 12.16 -4.71 -1.80
CA ALA A 21 13.22 -3.78 -2.20
C ALA A 21 13.01 -3.16 -3.61
N ALA A 22 12.19 -3.78 -4.45
CA ALA A 22 11.81 -3.24 -5.76
C ALA A 22 10.65 -2.23 -5.70
N GLY A 23 10.02 -2.06 -4.54
CA GLY A 23 8.90 -1.14 -4.34
C GLY A 23 7.51 -1.75 -4.50
N GLU A 24 7.42 -3.05 -4.83
CA GLU A 24 6.13 -3.77 -4.78
C GLU A 24 5.60 -3.82 -3.36
N VAL A 25 4.36 -3.37 -3.19
CA VAL A 25 3.57 -3.46 -1.96
C VAL A 25 2.48 -4.50 -2.16
N ARG A 26 2.44 -5.51 -1.28
CA ARG A 26 1.35 -6.48 -1.24
C ARG A 26 0.70 -6.52 0.13
N CYS A 27 -0.62 -6.54 0.15
CA CYS A 27 -1.42 -6.62 1.37
C CYS A 27 -2.27 -7.89 1.41
N TRP A 28 -2.36 -8.52 2.57
CA TRP A 28 -3.28 -9.62 2.86
C TRP A 28 -3.77 -9.54 4.32
N GLY A 29 -4.93 -10.10 4.62
CA GLY A 29 -5.51 -10.07 5.95
C GLY A 29 -7.03 -10.02 5.92
N TYR A 30 -7.60 -9.21 6.80
CA TYR A 30 -9.03 -9.08 7.03
C TYR A 30 -9.80 -8.65 5.77
N GLU A 31 -9.43 -7.52 5.16
CA GLU A 31 -10.09 -7.02 3.95
C GLU A 31 -9.58 -7.73 2.69
N THR A 32 -8.36 -8.26 2.74
CA THR A 32 -7.64 -8.82 1.59
C THR A 32 -7.33 -10.30 1.77
N LYS A 33 -8.25 -11.19 1.35
CA LYS A 33 -8.07 -12.66 1.53
C LYS A 33 -6.86 -13.27 0.80
N SER A 34 -6.21 -12.53 -0.10
CA SER A 34 -5.01 -12.95 -0.83
C SER A 34 -4.04 -11.77 -0.93
N ALA A 35 -2.73 -12.05 -0.96
CA ALA A 35 -1.69 -11.04 -1.11
C ALA A 35 -1.77 -10.32 -2.46
N GLN A 36 -2.55 -9.24 -2.51
CA GLN A 36 -2.79 -8.44 -3.71
C GLN A 36 -1.68 -7.40 -3.88
N LEU A 37 -1.20 -7.23 -5.12
CA LEU A 37 -0.36 -6.10 -5.47
C LEU A 37 -1.21 -4.84 -5.43
N VAL A 38 -0.91 -3.95 -4.48
CA VAL A 38 -1.62 -2.68 -4.32
C VAL A 38 -0.83 -1.55 -4.95
N PHE A 39 0.50 -1.56 -4.85
CA PHE A 39 1.37 -0.54 -5.42
C PHE A 39 2.71 -1.13 -5.81
N ASP A 40 3.46 -0.49 -6.71
CA ASP A 40 4.65 -1.10 -7.35
C ASP A 40 5.93 -0.25 -7.30
N ARG A 41 5.86 0.96 -6.74
CA ARG A 41 6.97 1.93 -6.73
C ARG A 41 7.14 2.63 -5.38
N ALA A 42 6.77 1.96 -4.29
CA ALA A 42 6.93 2.50 -2.94
C ALA A 42 8.41 2.53 -2.54
N ILE A 43 8.79 3.56 -1.79
CA ILE A 43 10.02 3.57 -0.98
C ILE A 43 9.72 3.46 0.53
N ASP A 44 8.45 3.62 0.90
CA ASP A 44 7.97 3.78 2.28
C ASP A 44 6.45 3.46 2.27
N ILE A 45 5.94 2.79 3.31
CA ILE A 45 4.52 2.47 3.46
C ILE A 45 4.00 2.77 4.87
N ASP A 46 2.75 3.21 4.95
CA ASP A 46 2.01 3.35 6.21
C ASP A 46 0.59 2.77 6.04
N VAL A 47 0.07 2.10 7.06
CA VAL A 47 -1.22 1.38 6.99
C VAL A 47 -2.12 1.68 8.18
N GLY A 48 -3.37 1.99 7.88
CA GLY A 48 -4.44 2.19 8.85
C GLY A 48 -5.49 1.07 8.81
N PRO A 49 -6.59 1.21 9.56
CA PRO A 49 -7.69 0.25 9.58
C PRO A 49 -8.45 0.24 8.24
N GLY A 50 -8.04 -0.66 7.34
CA GLY A 50 -8.65 -0.84 6.03
C GLY A 50 -8.20 0.15 4.96
N ASP A 51 -7.21 1.00 5.22
CA ASP A 51 -6.56 1.87 4.24
C ASP A 51 -5.03 1.83 4.38
N GLY A 52 -4.35 2.39 3.39
CA GLY A 52 -2.90 2.51 3.44
C GLY A 52 -2.40 3.52 2.42
N CYS A 53 -1.21 4.03 2.67
CA CYS A 53 -0.52 4.97 1.82
C CYS A 53 0.91 4.51 1.56
N ALA A 54 1.41 4.83 0.37
CA ALA A 54 2.80 4.66 0.00
C ALA A 54 3.36 5.99 -0.51
N ARG A 55 4.63 6.22 -0.22
CA ARG A 55 5.39 7.31 -0.83
C ARG A 55 6.29 6.74 -1.90
N ASP A 56 6.35 7.40 -3.06
CA ASP A 56 7.28 7.03 -4.12
C ASP A 56 8.59 7.85 -4.06
N ALA A 57 9.55 7.51 -4.93
CA ALA A 57 10.85 8.18 -4.99
C ALA A 57 10.77 9.66 -5.42
N ALA A 58 9.66 10.09 -6.02
CA ALA A 58 9.41 11.51 -6.33
C ALA A 58 8.85 12.28 -5.12
N GLY A 59 8.52 11.58 -4.03
CA GLY A 59 7.88 12.15 -2.84
C GLY A 59 6.37 12.23 -2.94
N GLU A 60 5.75 11.67 -3.98
CA GLU A 60 4.31 11.67 -4.15
C GLU A 60 3.66 10.62 -3.23
N ILE A 61 2.50 10.97 -2.66
CA ILE A 61 1.73 10.09 -1.79
C ILE A 61 0.61 9.42 -2.59
N TRP A 62 0.54 8.11 -2.47
CA TRP A 62 -0.45 7.25 -3.13
C TRP A 62 -1.20 6.46 -2.08
N CYS A 63 -2.49 6.71 -1.92
CA CYS A 63 -3.31 6.04 -0.91
C CYS A 63 -4.36 5.13 -1.56
N TRP A 64 -4.66 4.03 -0.89
CA TRP A 64 -5.66 3.03 -1.26
C TRP A 64 -6.61 2.75 -0.09
N ASP A 65 -7.83 2.30 -0.43
CA ASP A 65 -8.82 1.81 0.54
C ASP A 65 -9.06 0.33 0.27
N LEU A 66 -8.65 -0.52 1.21
CA LEU A 66 -8.81 -1.97 1.12
C LEU A 66 -10.27 -2.37 1.29
N ARG A 67 -11.17 -1.57 1.87
CA ARG A 67 -12.60 -1.93 1.96
C ARG A 67 -13.31 -1.84 0.60
N GLN A 68 -12.67 -1.22 -0.40
CA GLN A 68 -13.25 -1.04 -1.72
C GLN A 68 -13.04 -2.26 -2.63
N PRO A 69 -14.03 -2.60 -3.48
CA PRO A 69 -13.91 -3.70 -4.41
C PRO A 69 -13.14 -3.31 -5.69
N GLY A 70 -12.36 -4.26 -6.21
CA GLY A 70 -11.76 -4.19 -7.55
C GLY A 70 -10.91 -2.95 -7.79
N ALA A 71 -11.17 -2.24 -8.90
CA ALA A 71 -10.39 -1.07 -9.32
C ALA A 71 -10.48 0.13 -8.35
N ALA A 72 -11.47 0.17 -7.46
CA ALA A 72 -11.57 1.21 -6.44
C ALA A 72 -10.52 1.04 -5.31
N ARG A 73 -9.88 -0.14 -5.22
CA ARG A 73 -8.73 -0.42 -4.35
C ARG A 73 -7.40 0.07 -4.93
N SER A 74 -7.37 0.52 -6.19
CA SER A 74 -6.15 1.03 -6.83
C SER A 74 -5.67 2.32 -6.16
N PRO A 75 -4.37 2.49 -5.89
CA PRO A 75 -3.86 3.69 -5.24
C PRO A 75 -4.12 4.94 -6.08
N ARG A 76 -4.62 5.97 -5.41
CA ARG A 76 -4.81 7.29 -6.00
C ARG A 76 -3.77 8.25 -5.44
N ARG A 77 -3.22 9.08 -6.32
CA ARG A 77 -2.32 10.15 -5.91
C ARG A 77 -3.10 11.15 -5.08
N VAL A 78 -2.66 11.39 -3.86
CA VAL A 78 -3.20 12.42 -2.99
C VAL A 78 -2.53 13.73 -3.38
N ALA A 79 -3.30 14.69 -3.90
CA ALA A 79 -2.80 16.06 -3.99
C ALA A 79 -2.70 16.63 -2.57
N LEU A 80 -1.61 17.33 -2.25
CA LEU A 80 -1.31 17.92 -0.94
C LEU A 80 -2.33 18.98 -0.42
N LEU A 81 -3.55 19.04 -0.96
CA LEU A 81 -4.55 20.06 -0.62
C LEU A 81 -5.59 19.63 0.43
N GLU A 82 -5.59 18.39 0.93
CA GLU A 82 -6.71 17.88 1.76
C GLU A 82 -6.28 17.35 3.15
N HIS A 83 -5.17 17.80 3.72
CA HIS A 83 -4.92 17.66 5.17
C HIS A 83 -5.62 18.79 5.97
N ARG A 84 -6.94 18.91 5.82
CA ARG A 84 -7.77 19.65 6.77
C ARG A 84 -8.65 18.67 7.55
N GLY A 85 -8.32 18.52 8.82
CA GLY A 85 -9.11 17.79 9.81
C GLY A 85 -8.26 17.46 11.01
#